data_AF-A0A3B8Q4H5-F1
#
_entry.id   AF-A0A3B8Q4H5-F1
#
_cell.length_a   1.000
_cell.length_b   1.000
_cell.length_c   1.000
_cell.angle_alpha   90.00
_cell.angle_beta   90.00
_cell.angle_gamma   90.00
#
_symmetry.space_group_name_H-M   'P 1'
#
loop_
_entity.id
_entity.type
_entity.pdbx_description
1 polymer ?
#
loop_
_entity_poly.entity_id
_entity_poly.type
_entity_poly.pdbx_seq_one_letter_code
_entity_poly.pdbx_strand_id
1 'polypeptide(L)'
;AFMCFYNLLRYSRDERLRTQLRLAFHNLWLLEQPELNPFFNFAYAAVGLDQTLTNQWGRFDLSPWHGWLEDSAATLRGISLDRLDRSAKNSHRLDVRRLPRQNSIDLVVPDRRPRGWRVNQKVLPVENRDFDHWNTDPWTLDYQGNGGTLGAGTVFLLPYYMGLHHGYIAKPK
;
A
#
# COMPACT_ATOMS: atom_id res chain seq x y z
N ALA A 1 -2.97 3.79 -11.04
CA ALA A 1 -3.81 4.98 -10.78
C ALA A 1 -3.15 6.03 -9.86
N PHE A 2 -2.50 5.63 -8.76
CA PHE A 2 -1.87 6.54 -7.77
C PHE A 2 -0.99 7.65 -8.38
N MET A 3 -0.07 7.31 -9.29
CA MET A 3 0.78 8.30 -9.97
C MET A 3 -0.04 9.37 -10.73
N CYS A 4 -1.12 8.96 -11.39
CA CYS A 4 -1.99 9.87 -12.12
C CYS A 4 -2.73 10.81 -11.17
N PHE A 5 -3.33 10.27 -10.10
CA PHE A 5 -4.02 11.09 -9.09
C PHE A 5 -3.07 12.09 -8.43
N TYR A 6 -1.88 11.63 -8.03
CA TYR A 6 -0.85 12.48 -7.44
C TYR A 6 -0.47 13.64 -8.36
N ASN A 7 -0.21 13.37 -9.65
CA ASN A 7 0.14 14.42 -10.61
C ASN A 7 -1.04 15.36 -10.90
N LEU A 8 -2.23 14.82 -11.16
CA LEU A 8 -3.41 15.62 -11.48
C LEU A 8 -3.78 16.55 -10.33
N LEU A 9 -3.73 16.09 -9.08
CA LEU A 9 -4.02 16.93 -7.92
C LEU A 9 -2.95 18.00 -7.64
N ARG A 10 -1.69 17.76 -8.03
CA ARG A 10 -0.63 18.77 -7.90
C ARG A 10 -0.69 19.85 -8.98
N TYR A 11 -1.01 19.47 -10.21
CA TYR A 11 -0.87 20.37 -11.37
C TYR A 11 -2.19 20.89 -11.93
N SER A 12 -3.33 20.29 -11.61
CA SER A 12 -4.63 20.81 -12.03
C SER A 12 -4.93 22.15 -11.36
N ARG A 13 -5.44 23.09 -12.15
CA ARG A 13 -5.95 24.40 -11.73
C ARG A 13 -7.48 24.44 -11.66
N ASP A 14 -8.17 23.41 -12.13
CA ASP A 14 -9.63 23.31 -12.06
C ASP A 14 -10.05 22.80 -10.68
N GLU A 15 -10.60 23.69 -9.85
CA GLU A 15 -11.06 23.37 -8.49
C GLU A 15 -12.19 22.35 -8.43
N ARG A 16 -13.08 22.33 -9.44
CA ARG A 16 -14.16 21.35 -9.51
C ARG A 16 -13.58 19.95 -9.76
N LEU A 17 -12.62 19.85 -10.68
CA LEU A 17 -11.90 18.61 -10.93
C LEU A 17 -11.10 18.17 -9.70
N ARG A 18 -10.38 19.09 -9.05
CA ARG A 18 -9.60 18.79 -7.83
C ARG A 18 -10.48 18.22 -6.72
N THR A 19 -11.67 18.77 -6.51
CA THR A 19 -12.63 18.28 -5.51
C THR A 19 -13.05 16.84 -5.80
N GLN A 20 -13.39 16.53 -7.06
CA GLN A 20 -13.76 15.18 -7.49
C GLN A 20 -12.58 14.20 -7.34
N LEU A 21 -11.39 14.62 -7.74
CA LEU A 21 -10.17 13.81 -7.66
C LEU A 21 -9.77 13.52 -6.21
N ARG A 22 -9.96 14.46 -5.27
CA ARG A 22 -9.66 14.24 -3.84
C ARG A 22 -10.50 13.12 -3.27
N LEU A 23 -11.81 13.15 -3.51
CA LEU A 23 -12.72 12.10 -3.04
C LEU A 23 -12.40 10.76 -3.69
N ALA A 24 -12.20 10.75 -5.02
CA ALA A 24 -11.86 9.54 -5.73
C ALA A 24 -10.53 8.94 -5.25
N PHE A 25 -9.53 9.78 -5.01
CA PHE A 25 -8.22 9.33 -4.55
C PHE A 25 -8.28 8.84 -3.09
N HIS A 26 -9.04 9.52 -2.23
CA HIS A 26 -9.30 9.06 -0.86
C HIS A 26 -9.90 7.65 -0.86
N ASN A 27 -10.97 7.44 -1.63
CA ASN A 27 -11.63 6.13 -1.71
C ASN A 27 -10.69 5.04 -2.23
N LEU A 28 -9.89 5.34 -3.26
CA LEU A 28 -8.88 4.40 -3.74
C LEU A 28 -7.83 4.11 -2.66
N TRP A 29 -7.33 5.14 -1.98
CA TRP A 29 -6.36 4.96 -0.90
C TRP A 29 -6.92 4.11 0.24
N LEU A 30 -8.20 4.26 0.62
CA LEU A 30 -8.84 3.41 1.65
C LEU A 30 -8.82 1.92 1.32
N LEU A 31 -8.97 1.56 0.04
CA LEU A 31 -8.92 0.17 -0.41
C LEU A 31 -7.51 -0.42 -0.35
N GLU A 32 -6.51 0.43 -0.55
CA GLU A 32 -5.11 0.06 -0.81
C GLU A 32 -4.22 0.24 0.44
N GLN A 33 -4.65 1.06 1.40
CA GLN A 33 -3.98 1.30 2.68
C GLN A 33 -3.63 -0.01 3.41
N PRO A 34 -4.51 -1.03 3.44
CA PRO A 34 -4.21 -2.30 4.09
C PRO A 34 -3.06 -3.10 3.44
N GLU A 35 -2.63 -2.76 2.23
CA GLU A 35 -1.55 -3.42 1.49
C GLU A 35 -0.14 -2.98 1.93
N LEU A 36 -0.07 -1.98 2.82
CA LEU A 36 1.17 -1.48 3.43
C LEU A 36 2.20 -0.93 2.44
N ASN A 37 1.74 -0.48 1.27
CA ASN A 37 2.61 0.09 0.23
C ASN A 37 3.03 1.53 0.60
N PRO A 38 4.31 1.80 0.87
CA PRO A 38 4.76 3.12 1.29
C PRO A 38 4.58 4.18 0.19
N PHE A 39 4.70 3.79 -1.08
CA PHE A 39 4.53 4.72 -2.19
C PHE A 39 3.10 5.23 -2.26
N PHE A 40 2.12 4.34 -2.08
CA PHE A 40 0.70 4.71 -2.08
C PHE A 40 0.36 5.65 -0.92
N ASN A 41 0.87 5.33 0.27
CA ASN A 41 0.72 6.14 1.47
C ASN A 41 1.36 7.53 1.32
N PHE A 42 2.61 7.63 0.87
CA PHE A 42 3.28 8.92 0.67
C PHE A 42 2.64 9.74 -0.45
N ALA A 43 2.24 9.11 -1.55
CA ALA A 43 1.58 9.78 -2.66
C ALA A 43 0.23 10.37 -2.26
N TYR A 44 -0.55 9.63 -1.47
CA TYR A 44 -1.81 10.11 -0.96
C TYR A 44 -1.61 11.24 0.06
N ALA A 45 -0.75 11.02 1.07
CA ALA A 45 -0.49 12.02 2.11
C ALA A 45 -0.04 13.37 1.54
N ALA A 46 0.80 13.37 0.50
CA ALA A 46 1.30 14.59 -0.13
C ALA A 46 0.22 15.52 -0.71
N VAL A 47 -0.99 15.01 -0.96
CA VAL A 47 -2.11 15.80 -1.50
C VAL A 47 -3.37 15.72 -0.65
N GLY A 48 -3.41 14.83 0.35
CA GLY A 48 -4.55 14.55 1.21
C GLY A 48 -4.42 15.08 2.65
N LEU A 49 -3.21 15.39 3.12
CA LEU A 49 -3.01 15.98 4.46
C LEU A 49 -3.77 17.30 4.61
N ASP A 50 -4.47 17.42 5.74
CA ASP A 50 -5.29 18.58 6.14
C ASP A 50 -6.39 18.95 5.12
N GLN A 51 -6.72 18.04 4.21
CA GLN A 51 -7.78 18.25 3.24
C GLN A 51 -9.12 17.83 3.82
N THR A 52 -10.14 18.64 3.54
CA THR A 52 -11.52 18.33 3.92
C THR A 52 -12.44 18.41 2.72
N LEU A 53 -13.47 17.57 2.70
CA LEU A 53 -14.56 17.63 1.74
C LEU A 53 -15.84 18.07 2.44
N THR A 54 -16.52 19.08 1.91
CA THR A 54 -17.85 19.48 2.35
C THR A 54 -18.88 19.01 1.34
N ASN A 55 -19.89 18.27 1.80
CA ASN A 55 -21.06 17.89 1.01
C ASN A 55 -22.34 18.11 1.82
N GLN A 56 -23.50 17.70 1.30
CA GLN A 56 -24.80 17.88 1.97
C GLN A 56 -24.92 17.20 3.34
N TRP A 57 -24.04 16.26 3.69
CA TRP A 57 -24.02 15.55 4.96
C TRP A 57 -23.02 16.11 5.97
N GLY A 58 -22.26 17.15 5.59
CA GLY A 58 -21.34 17.84 6.48
C GLY A 58 -19.91 17.95 5.93
N ARG A 59 -18.96 18.18 6.84
CA ARG A 59 -17.53 18.31 6.55
C ARG A 59 -16.80 17.05 6.98
N PHE A 60 -16.09 16.44 6.05
CA PHE A 60 -15.37 15.18 6.21
C PHE A 60 -13.87 15.42 6.10
N ASP A 61 -13.11 14.82 7.00
CA ASP A 61 -11.65 14.81 6.95
C ASP A 61 -11.17 13.76 5.93
N LEU A 62 -10.32 14.18 5.00
CA LEU A 62 -9.71 13.32 4.01
C LEU A 62 -8.24 13.01 4.36
N SER A 63 -7.75 13.43 5.52
CA SER A 63 -6.40 13.11 5.95
C SER A 63 -6.18 11.58 5.98
N PRO A 64 -4.97 11.11 5.65
CA PRO A 64 -4.65 9.69 5.80
C PRO A 64 -4.94 9.24 7.24
N TRP A 65 -5.62 8.10 7.39
CA TRP A 65 -5.91 7.50 8.69
C TRP A 65 -4.64 7.26 9.52
N HIS A 66 -4.81 7.30 10.85
CA HIS A 66 -3.70 7.10 11.79
C HIS A 66 -2.90 5.83 11.48
N GLY A 67 -1.58 5.85 11.72
CA GLY A 67 -0.71 4.70 11.48
C GLY A 67 -0.12 4.61 10.08
N TRP A 68 -0.58 5.43 9.10
CA TRP A 68 -0.11 5.39 7.72
C TRP A 68 1.41 5.62 7.60
N LEU A 69 1.98 6.51 8.41
CA LEU A 69 3.39 6.85 8.38
C LEU A 69 4.22 5.75 9.04
N GLU A 70 3.76 5.24 10.17
CA GLU A 70 4.38 4.14 10.92
C GLU A 70 4.41 2.86 10.08
N ASP A 71 3.29 2.52 9.43
CA ASP A 71 3.17 1.41 8.48
C ASP A 71 4.17 1.55 7.33
N SER A 72 4.24 2.75 6.73
CA SER A 72 5.14 3.02 5.60
C SER A 72 6.61 2.92 5.99
N ALA A 73 6.95 3.43 7.17
CA ALA A 73 8.31 3.37 7.71
C ALA A 73 8.68 1.93 8.11
N ALA A 74 7.76 1.16 8.69
CA ALA A 74 7.97 -0.24 9.01
C ALA A 74 8.24 -1.05 7.72
N THR A 75 7.41 -0.88 6.69
CA THR A 75 7.64 -1.54 5.39
C THR A 75 8.99 -1.17 4.79
N LEU A 76 9.40 0.11 4.79
CA LEU A 76 10.71 0.47 4.26
C LEU A 76 11.87 -0.16 5.03
N ARG A 77 11.78 -0.25 6.36
CA ARG A 77 12.82 -0.90 7.19
C ARG A 77 12.84 -2.42 7.02
N GLY A 78 11.69 -3.03 6.74
CA GLY A 78 11.54 -4.47 6.61
C GLY A 78 11.93 -5.02 5.24
N ILE A 79 11.99 -4.19 4.19
CA ILE A 79 12.44 -4.63 2.87
C ILE A 79 13.88 -5.12 2.97
N SER A 80 14.11 -6.40 2.66
CA SER A 80 15.46 -6.94 2.57
C SER A 80 16.27 -6.20 1.50
N LEU A 81 17.50 -5.83 1.81
CA LEU A 81 18.40 -5.13 0.89
C LEU A 81 19.05 -6.06 -0.13
N ASP A 82 19.16 -7.36 0.16
CA ASP A 82 19.70 -8.36 -0.77
C ASP A 82 18.76 -8.64 -1.94
N ARG A 83 17.46 -8.35 -1.77
CA ARG A 83 16.39 -8.54 -2.76
C ARG A 83 16.35 -9.95 -3.37
N LEU A 84 16.87 -10.96 -2.67
CA LEU A 84 16.80 -12.34 -3.12
C LEU A 84 15.41 -12.91 -2.85
N ASP A 85 14.88 -13.68 -3.80
CA ASP A 85 13.59 -14.35 -3.64
C ASP A 85 13.66 -15.42 -2.54
N ARG A 86 12.82 -15.29 -1.52
CA ARG A 86 12.76 -16.26 -0.41
C ARG A 86 11.40 -16.94 -0.35
N SER A 87 11.42 -18.26 -0.21
CA SER A 87 10.20 -19.01 0.12
C SER A 87 9.76 -18.70 1.55
N ALA A 88 8.44 -18.60 1.74
CA ALA A 88 7.83 -18.37 3.04
C ALA A 88 6.46 -19.06 3.09
N LYS A 89 6.15 -19.76 4.18
CA LYS A 89 4.84 -20.36 4.40
C LYS A 89 4.19 -19.69 5.61
N ASN A 90 3.17 -18.87 5.42
CA ASN A 90 2.51 -18.11 6.48
C ASN A 90 1.06 -18.57 6.75
N SER A 91 0.50 -19.42 5.89
CA SER A 91 -0.91 -19.87 5.97
C SER A 91 -1.27 -20.63 7.25
N HIS A 92 -0.27 -21.09 8.00
CA HIS A 92 -0.44 -21.81 9.28
C HIS A 92 -0.48 -20.88 10.51
N ARG A 93 -0.22 -19.58 10.33
CA ARG A 93 -0.17 -18.61 11.44
C ARG A 93 -1.52 -18.43 12.11
N LEU A 94 -1.53 -18.33 13.43
CA LEU A 94 -2.74 -18.12 14.24
C LEU A 94 -3.29 -16.70 14.12
N ASP A 95 -2.46 -15.73 13.76
CA ASP A 95 -2.85 -14.32 13.59
C ASP A 95 -3.34 -13.99 12.17
N VAL A 96 -3.55 -15.00 11.33
CA VAL A 96 -4.03 -14.85 9.95
C VAL A 96 -5.46 -15.35 9.80
N ARG A 97 -6.29 -14.56 9.13
CA ARG A 97 -7.65 -14.94 8.71
C ARG A 97 -7.70 -15.06 7.20
N ARG A 98 -8.36 -16.11 6.70
CA ARG A 98 -8.60 -16.26 5.26
C ARG A 98 -9.54 -15.19 4.76
N LEU A 99 -9.30 -14.70 3.55
CA LEU A 99 -10.23 -13.81 2.87
C LEU A 99 -11.57 -14.52 2.66
N PRO A 100 -12.71 -13.83 2.83
CA PRO A 100 -14.01 -14.39 2.53
C PRO A 100 -14.18 -14.51 1.00
N ARG A 101 -15.15 -15.33 0.56
CA ARG A 101 -15.41 -15.59 -0.86
C ARG A 101 -15.60 -14.31 -1.69
N GLN A 102 -16.17 -13.27 -1.10
CA GLN A 102 -16.41 -11.97 -1.73
C GLN A 102 -15.12 -11.25 -2.15
N ASN A 103 -13.98 -11.61 -1.56
CA ASN A 103 -12.66 -11.07 -1.90
C ASN A 103 -11.84 -12.04 -2.77
N SER A 104 -12.45 -13.11 -3.28
CA SER A 104 -11.82 -14.06 -4.22
C SER A 104 -11.41 -13.35 -5.51
N ILE A 105 -10.35 -13.82 -6.16
CA ILE A 105 -9.90 -13.28 -7.47
C ILE A 105 -10.99 -13.51 -8.51
N ASP A 106 -11.64 -14.67 -8.43
CA ASP A 106 -12.76 -15.07 -9.26
C ASP A 106 -13.90 -15.57 -8.35
N LEU A 107 -15.12 -15.05 -8.54
CA LEU A 107 -16.26 -15.37 -7.67
C LEU A 107 -16.85 -16.76 -7.94
N VAL A 108 -16.51 -17.36 -9.09
CA VAL A 108 -16.98 -18.65 -9.57
C VAL A 108 -15.91 -19.72 -9.40
N VAL A 109 -14.64 -19.36 -9.51
CA VAL A 109 -13.50 -20.28 -9.36
C VAL A 109 -12.85 -20.12 -7.98
N PRO A 110 -12.67 -21.21 -7.20
CA PRO A 110 -11.96 -21.14 -5.93
C PRO A 110 -10.52 -20.65 -6.10
N ASP A 111 -10.09 -19.78 -5.17
CA ASP A 111 -8.70 -19.32 -5.12
C ASP A 111 -7.73 -20.51 -5.00
N ARG A 112 -6.78 -20.59 -5.94
CA ARG A 112 -5.78 -21.67 -5.98
C ARG A 112 -4.69 -21.52 -4.92
N ARG A 113 -4.51 -20.33 -4.37
CA ARG A 113 -3.48 -19.99 -3.39
C ARG A 113 -4.14 -19.57 -2.08
N PRO A 114 -3.54 -19.85 -0.91
CA PRO A 114 -4.06 -19.37 0.35
C PRO A 114 -3.93 -17.85 0.41
N ARG A 115 -5.06 -17.16 0.48
CA ARG A 115 -5.13 -15.69 0.61
C ARG A 115 -5.75 -15.29 1.94
N GLY A 116 -5.27 -14.19 2.52
CA GLY A 116 -5.69 -13.75 3.84
C GLY A 116 -5.08 -12.43 4.27
N TRP A 117 -5.53 -11.99 5.44
CA TRP A 117 -4.99 -10.83 6.15
C TRP A 117 -4.68 -11.19 7.59
N ARG A 118 -3.88 -10.37 8.26
CA ARG A 118 -3.70 -10.46 9.70
C ARG A 118 -4.97 -10.04 10.43
N VAL A 119 -5.09 -10.37 11.71
CA VAL A 119 -6.25 -9.97 12.55
C VAL A 119 -6.54 -8.47 12.57
N ASN A 120 -5.54 -7.63 12.25
CA ASN A 120 -5.67 -6.19 12.07
C ASN A 120 -6.16 -5.77 10.67
N GLN A 121 -6.63 -6.71 9.85
CA GLN A 121 -7.16 -6.53 8.49
C GLN A 121 -6.15 -5.99 7.46
N LYS A 122 -4.85 -6.04 7.79
CA LYS A 122 -3.76 -5.64 6.88
C LYS A 122 -3.05 -6.89 6.34
N VAL A 123 -2.34 -6.73 5.22
CA VAL A 123 -1.49 -7.78 4.67
C VAL A 123 -0.37 -8.17 5.63
N LEU A 124 0.33 -9.26 5.31
CA LEU A 124 1.53 -9.66 6.04
C LEU A 124 2.58 -8.53 6.01
N PRO A 125 3.39 -8.37 7.09
CA PRO A 125 4.55 -7.48 7.06
C PRO A 125 5.47 -7.87 5.91
N VAL A 126 6.18 -6.89 5.35
CA VAL A 126 7.06 -7.11 4.20
C VAL A 126 8.16 -8.14 4.48
N GLU A 127 8.58 -8.29 5.74
CA GLU A 127 9.58 -9.26 6.20
C GLU A 127 9.10 -10.71 6.04
N ASN A 128 7.79 -10.92 5.92
CA ASN A 128 7.16 -12.23 5.73
C ASN A 128 6.59 -12.41 4.32
N ARG A 129 6.96 -11.52 3.38
CA ARG A 129 6.47 -11.49 2.01
C ARG A 129 7.65 -11.48 1.05
N ASP A 130 7.41 -12.03 -0.13
CA ASP A 130 8.37 -12.01 -1.22
C ASP A 130 7.73 -11.42 -2.49
N PHE A 131 8.36 -10.39 -3.05
CA PHE A 131 7.91 -9.74 -4.29
C PHE A 131 9.01 -8.84 -4.86
N ASP A 132 9.21 -8.92 -6.18
CA ASP A 132 10.18 -8.07 -6.89
C ASP A 132 9.63 -6.69 -7.25
N HIS A 133 8.31 -6.61 -7.42
CA HIS A 133 7.58 -5.43 -7.86
C HIS A 133 6.28 -5.31 -7.06
N TRP A 134 5.78 -4.09 -6.89
CA TRP A 134 4.46 -3.81 -6.30
C TRP A 134 3.30 -4.14 -7.25
N ASN A 135 3.32 -5.30 -7.90
CA ASN A 135 2.32 -5.76 -8.87
C ASN A 135 1.78 -7.18 -8.60
N THR A 136 2.20 -7.80 -7.49
CA THR A 136 1.74 -9.12 -7.05
C THR A 136 0.51 -8.99 -6.18
N ASP A 137 -0.31 -10.04 -6.11
CA ASP A 137 -1.41 -10.13 -5.12
C ASP A 137 -0.84 -10.09 -3.68
N PRO A 138 -1.06 -9.00 -2.93
CA PRO A 138 -0.42 -8.80 -1.63
C PRO A 138 -1.12 -9.59 -0.52
N TRP A 139 -2.28 -10.18 -0.82
CA TRP A 139 -3.06 -11.02 0.08
C TRP A 139 -2.63 -12.48 0.05
N THR A 140 -1.74 -12.87 -0.86
CA THR A 140 -1.15 -14.22 -0.90
C THR A 140 -0.32 -14.46 0.37
N LEU A 141 -0.56 -15.60 1.04
CA LEU A 141 0.10 -15.94 2.32
C LEU A 141 1.38 -16.74 2.14
N ASP A 142 1.41 -17.62 1.14
CA ASP A 142 2.52 -18.55 0.93
C ASP A 142 3.27 -18.18 -0.36
N TYR A 143 4.59 -17.98 -0.20
CA TYR A 143 5.53 -17.56 -1.23
C TYR A 143 6.49 -18.70 -1.56
N GLN A 144 6.85 -18.80 -2.83
CA GLN A 144 7.88 -19.70 -3.33
C GLN A 144 9.13 -18.88 -3.63
N GLY A 145 10.30 -19.49 -3.50
CA GLY A 145 11.56 -18.84 -3.82
C GLY A 145 12.73 -19.73 -3.47
N ASN A 146 13.80 -19.65 -4.26
CA ASN A 146 15.01 -20.46 -4.10
C ASN A 146 16.28 -19.62 -3.93
N GLY A 147 16.17 -18.29 -3.85
CA GLY A 147 17.28 -17.35 -3.73
C GLY A 147 18.07 -17.17 -5.02
N GLY A 148 17.55 -17.64 -6.16
CA GLY A 148 18.18 -17.55 -7.47
C GLY A 148 17.77 -16.33 -8.28
N THR A 149 16.79 -15.55 -7.81
CA THR A 149 16.27 -14.35 -8.47
C THR A 149 16.64 -13.11 -7.67
N LEU A 150 17.05 -12.07 -8.37
CA LEU A 150 17.35 -10.76 -7.80
C LEU A 150 16.25 -9.77 -8.18
N GLY A 151 15.52 -9.29 -7.17
CA GLY A 151 14.46 -8.32 -7.34
C GLY A 151 14.97 -6.90 -7.60
N ALA A 152 14.11 -6.07 -8.21
CA ALA A 152 14.43 -4.69 -8.48
C ALA A 152 14.51 -3.85 -7.18
N GLY A 153 15.51 -2.98 -7.07
CA GLY A 153 15.63 -2.04 -5.94
C GLY A 153 14.59 -0.91 -5.97
N THR A 154 13.85 -0.75 -7.07
CA THR A 154 12.83 0.30 -7.24
C THR A 154 11.71 0.22 -6.21
N VAL A 155 11.40 -0.97 -5.68
CA VAL A 155 10.42 -1.17 -4.61
C VAL A 155 10.75 -0.42 -3.33
N PHE A 156 12.04 -0.18 -3.07
CA PHE A 156 12.54 0.59 -1.93
C PHE A 156 12.84 2.03 -2.34
N LEU A 157 13.60 2.22 -3.43
CA LEU A 157 14.12 3.53 -3.82
C LEU A 157 13.01 4.52 -4.13
N LEU A 158 11.98 4.11 -4.87
CA LEU A 158 10.87 5.00 -5.25
C LEU A 158 10.15 5.57 -4.02
N PRO A 159 9.59 4.76 -3.10
CA PRO A 159 8.96 5.29 -1.91
C PRO A 159 9.94 6.02 -0.98
N TYR A 160 11.18 5.54 -0.84
CA TYR A 160 12.17 6.19 0.03
C TYR A 160 12.46 7.63 -0.42
N TYR A 161 12.76 7.84 -1.70
CA TYR A 161 13.00 9.19 -2.21
C TYR A 161 11.75 10.06 -2.22
N MET A 162 10.56 9.48 -2.41
CA MET A 162 9.30 10.21 -2.25
C MET A 162 9.10 10.69 -0.80
N GLY A 163 9.39 9.83 0.18
CA GLY A 163 9.35 10.18 1.59
C GLY A 163 10.36 11.28 1.96
N LEU A 164 11.56 11.25 1.39
CA LEU A 164 12.54 12.34 1.52
C LEU A 164 12.05 13.65 0.87
N HIS A 165 11.47 13.58 -0.33
CA HIS A 165 10.99 14.75 -1.07
C HIS A 165 9.88 15.51 -0.33
N HIS A 166 8.95 14.78 0.30
CA HIS A 166 7.84 15.36 1.08
C HIS A 166 8.17 15.57 2.56
N GLY A 167 9.37 15.23 3.02
CA GLY A 167 9.80 15.43 4.41
C GLY A 167 9.21 14.43 5.41
N TYR A 168 8.63 13.32 4.96
CA TYR A 168 8.15 12.24 5.83
C TYR A 168 9.27 11.39 6.42
N ILE A 169 10.42 11.36 5.73
CA ILE A 169 11.62 10.64 6.14
C ILE A 169 12.73 11.66 6.34
N ALA A 170 13.44 11.56 7.46
CA ALA A 170 14.64 12.35 7.71
C ALA A 170 15.82 11.81 6.89
N LYS A 171 16.66 12.71 6.38
CA LYS A 171 17.92 12.30 5.75
C LYS A 171 18.81 11.59 6.79
N PRO A 172 19.54 10.54 6.40
CA PRO A 172 20.56 9.96 7.26
C PRO A 172 21.57 11.05 7.65
N LYS A 173 21.99 11.03 8.92
CA LYS A 173 23.03 11.91 9.44
C LYS A 173 24.41 11.38 9.06
#